data_AF-A0A2M7BHZ4-F1
#
_entry.id   AF-A0A2M7BHZ4-F1
#
_cell.length_a   1.000
_cell.length_b   1.000
_cell.length_c   1.000
_cell.angle_alpha   90.00
_cell.angle_beta   90.00
_cell.angle_gamma   90.00
#
_symmetry.space_group_name_H-M   'P 1'
#
loop_
_entity.id
_entity.type
_entity.pdbx_description
1 polymer ?
#
loop_
_entity_poly.entity_id
_entity_poly.type
_entity_poly.pdbx_seq_one_letter_code
_entity_poly.pdbx_strand_id
1 'polypeptide(L)' 'MQLPEELRYSPDHEWVRSEGYLVRVGLTDYAQDQLGDIVYVELPAVGIHIAQGAVF' A
#
# COMPACT_ATOMS: atom_id res chain seq x y z
N MET A 1 8.50 -11.86 -7.01
CA MET A 1 8.94 -10.45 -6.93
C MET A 1 8.73 -9.74 -8.26
N GLN A 2 7.57 -9.10 -8.40
CA GLN A 2 7.27 -8.16 -9.48
C GLN A 2 7.37 -6.72 -8.94
N LEU A 3 8.13 -5.86 -9.62
CA LEU A 3 8.30 -4.44 -9.26
C LEU A 3 7.94 -3.56 -10.47
N PRO A 4 6.66 -3.24 -10.69
CA PRO A 4 6.27 -2.32 -11.75
C PRO A 4 6.94 -0.93 -11.60
N GLU A 5 7.41 -0.36 -12.70
CA GLU A 5 8.13 0.93 -12.72
C GLU A 5 7.21 2.15 -12.47
N GLU A 6 5.91 1.97 -12.68
CA GLU A 6 4.89 3.00 -12.45
C GLU A 6 4.55 3.23 -10.96
N LEU A 7 5.18 2.46 -10.06
CA LEU A 7 4.95 2.51 -8.63
C LEU A 7 6.12 3.19 -7.91
N ARG A 8 5.80 3.92 -6.83
CA ARG A 8 6.80 4.44 -5.89
C ARG A 8 6.72 3.62 -4.62
N TYR A 9 7.85 3.16 -4.11
CA TYR A 9 7.93 2.20 -3.01
C TYR A 9 8.38 2.86 -1.71
N SER A 10 7.87 2.39 -0.58
CA SER A 10 8.35 2.73 0.76
C SER A 10 9.34 1.68 1.28
N PRO A 11 10.18 2.03 2.27
CA PRO A 11 10.99 1.05 3.01
C PRO A 11 10.14 0.01 3.75
N ASP A 12 8.88 0.34 4.06
CA ASP A 12 7.94 -0.50 4.79
C ASP A 12 7.21 -1.52 3.88
N HIS A 13 7.73 -1.74 2.67
CA HIS A 13 7.19 -2.69 1.70
C HIS A 13 5.78 -2.37 1.19
N GLU A 14 5.46 -1.07 1.13
CA GLU A 14 4.26 -0.53 0.52
C GLU A 14 4.60 0.16 -0.81
N TRP A 15 3.58 0.39 -1.63
CA TRP A 15 3.71 1.17 -2.86
C TRP A 15 2.57 2.17 -3.01
N VAL A 16 2.84 3.22 -3.77
CA VAL A 16 1.85 4.18 -4.22
C VAL A 16 1.88 4.31 -5.75
N ARG A 17 0.69 4.39 -6.34
CA ARG A 17 0.46 4.67 -7.76
C ARG A 17 -0.34 5.95 -7.90
N SER A 18 0.12 6.89 -8.71
CA SER A 18 -0.64 8.10 -9.02
C SER A 18 -1.70 7.81 -10.10
N GLU A 19 -2.94 8.22 -9.82
CA GLU A 19 -4.10 8.11 -10.73
C GLU A 19 -4.76 9.51 -10.83
N GLY A 20 -4.08 10.44 -11.51
CA GLY A 20 -4.53 11.83 -11.63
C GLY A 20 -4.44 12.58 -10.30
N TYR A 21 -5.59 12.99 -9.76
CA TYR A 21 -5.69 13.65 -8.44
C TYR A 21 -5.77 12.68 -7.27
N LEU A 22 -5.91 11.39 -7.56
CA LEU A 22 -5.97 10.33 -6.56
C LEU A 22 -4.66 9.54 -6.53
N VAL A 23 -4.43 8.89 -5.41
CA VAL A 23 -3.36 7.90 -5.25
C VAL A 23 -3.97 6.59 -4.81
N ARG A 24 -3.46 5.50 -5.38
CA ARG A 24 -3.73 4.14 -4.92
C ARG A 24 -2.53 3.69 -4.10
N VAL A 25 -2.80 3.09 -2.94
CA VAL A 25 -1.78 2.55 -2.03
C VAL A 25 -2.00 1.05 -1.91
N GLY A 26 -0.93 0.30 -1.71
CA GLY A 26 -1.00 -1.15 -1.49
C GLY A 26 0.30 -1.74 -0.95
N LEU A 27 0.28 -3.05 -0.71
CA LEU A 27 1.44 -3.82 -0.27
C LEU A 27 2.20 -4.37 -1.48
N THR A 28 3.52 -4.44 -1.36
CA THR A 28 4.37 -5.04 -2.40
C THR A 28 4.18 -6.56 -2.47
N ASP A 29 4.51 -7.14 -3.63
CA ASP A 29 4.57 -8.60 -3.84
C ASP A 29 5.44 -9.30 -2.79
N TYR A 30 6.54 -8.65 -2.37
CA TYR A 30 7.37 -9.15 -1.29
C TYR A 30 6.63 -9.20 0.06
N ALA A 31 5.88 -8.16 0.41
CA ALA A 31 5.15 -8.12 1.67
C ALA A 31 4.09 -9.22 1.77
N GLN A 32 3.31 -9.45 0.70
CA GLN A 32 2.30 -10.52 0.70
C GLN A 32 2.94 -11.92 0.83
N ASP A 33 4.08 -12.16 0.16
CA ASP A 33 4.78 -13.44 0.25
C ASP A 33 5.29 -13.71 1.68
N GLN A 34 5.70 -12.66 2.40
CA GLN A 34 6.11 -12.77 3.80
C GLN A 34 4.93 -12.96 4.77
N LEU A 35 3.78 -12.38 4.46
CA LEU A 35 2.55 -12.51 5.28
C LEU A 35 1.85 -13.86 5.07
N GLY A 36 2.04 -14.48 3.90
CA GLY A 36 1.36 -15.71 3.52
C GLY A 36 -0.11 -15.46 3.14
N ASP A 37 -0.99 -16.40 3.47
CA ASP A 37 -2.42 -16.29 3.13
C ASP A 37 -3.11 -15.20 3.98
N ILE A 38 -3.40 -14.06 3.34
CA ILE A 38 -4.12 -12.94 3.95
C ILE A 38 -5.61 -13.29 4.06
N VAL A 39 -6.10 -13.51 5.27
CA VAL A 39 -7.50 -13.86 5.55
C VAL A 39 -8.36 -12.68 6.03
N TYR A 40 -7.73 -11.56 6.40
CA TYR A 40 -8.40 -10.37 6.91
C TYR A 40 -7.59 -9.11 6.56
N VAL A 41 -8.30 -8.03 6.25
CA VAL A 41 -7.73 -6.69 6.04
C VAL A 41 -8.66 -5.69 6.71
N GLU A 42 -8.10 -4.84 7.57
CA GLU A 42 -8.79 -3.66 8.08
C GLU A 42 -8.49 -2.48 7.19
N LEU A 43 -9.51 -1.70 6.85
CA LEU A 43 -9.37 -0.52 6.00
C LEU A 43 -9.80 0.73 6.76
N PRO A 44 -9.15 1.88 6.51
CA PRO A 44 -9.54 3.13 7.11
C PRO A 44 -10.95 3.54 6.66
N ALA A 45 -11.67 4.23 7.55
CA ALA A 45 -12.98 4.79 7.21
C ALA A 45 -12.84 5.88 6.13
N VAL A 46 -13.79 5.89 5.18
CA VAL A 46 -13.81 6.91 4.13
C VAL A 46 -13.90 8.31 4.73
N GLY A 47 -13.05 9.23 4.26
CA GLY A 47 -13.01 10.62 4.71
C GLY A 47 -12.06 10.88 5.89
N ILE A 48 -11.38 9.86 6.42
CA ILE A 48 -10.33 10.06 7.42
C ILE A 48 -9.12 10.77 6.81
N HIS A 49 -8.50 11.66 7.58
CA HIS A 49 -7.23 12.28 7.23
C HIS A 49 -6.08 11.44 7.78
N ILE A 50 -5.14 11.08 6.91
CA ILE A 50 -3.97 10.24 7.24
C ILE A 50 -2.72 11.10 7.08
N ALA A 51 -1.79 11.01 8.04
CA ALA A 51 -0.48 11.65 7.97
C ALA A 51 0.56 10.70 7.39
N GLN A 52 1.67 11.23 6.87
CA GLN A 52 2.79 10.40 6.39
C GLN A 52 3.30 9.50 7.52
N GLY A 53 3.39 8.19 7.26
CA GLY A 53 3.86 7.19 8.21
C GLY A 53 2.86 6.87 9.33
N ALA A 54 1.64 7.41 9.30
CA ALA A 54 0.58 6.96 10.20
C ALA A 54 0.15 5.54 9.81
N VAL A 55 -0.17 4.72 10.80
CA VAL A 55 -0.81 3.41 10.60
C VAL A 55 -2.28 3.64 10.27
N PHE A 56 -2.78 2.99 9.23
CA PHE A 56 -4.15 3.11 8.74
C PHE A 56 -4.71 1.77 8.25
#